data_AF-A0A067EAP5-F1
#
_entry.id   AF-A0A067EAP5-F1
#
_cell.length_a   1.000
_cell.length_b   1.000
_cell.length_c   1.000
_cell.angle_alpha   90.00
_cell.angle_beta   90.00
_cell.angle_gamma   90.00
#
_symmetry.space_group_name_H-M   'P 1'
#
loop_
_entity.id
_entity.type
_entity.pdbx_description
1 polymer ?
#
loop_
_entity_poly.entity_id
_entity_poly.type
_entity_poly.pdbx_seq_one_letter_code
_entity_poly.pdbx_strand_id
1 'polypeptide(L)'
;MQDVKNVVVHNLSPGMVTTDLLMSGATTKQAKFFINVLAEPADVVAECLVPKIRSIAASGSTKPTYLRFLTGVKAYSQIFSRIAFGARRNRYILED
;
A
#
# COMPACT_ATOMS: atom_id res chain seq x y z
N MET A 1 25.14 4.44 26.03
CA MET A 1 24.51 3.73 24.89
C MET A 1 25.59 2.88 24.24
N GLN A 2 25.38 1.57 24.12
CA GLN A 2 26.35 0.66 23.49
C GLN A 2 26.46 0.98 21.99
N ASP A 3 27.69 0.96 21.46
CA ASP A 3 28.05 1.34 20.10
C ASP A 3 27.71 0.20 19.11
N VAL A 4 26.42 0.01 18.83
CA VAL A 4 25.92 -1.02 17.91
C VAL A 4 26.19 -0.60 16.46
N LYS A 5 27.13 -1.29 15.81
CA LYS A 5 27.49 -1.12 14.40
C LYS A 5 26.83 -2.27 13.61
N ASN A 6 26.27 -1.99 12.44
CA ASN A 6 25.56 -2.92 11.54
C ASN A 6 24.03 -3.07 11.71
N VAL A 7 23.34 -2.03 12.18
CA VAL A 7 21.87 -1.97 12.08
C VAL A 7 21.48 -1.19 10.82
N VAL A 8 20.60 -1.76 10.00
CA VAL A 8 20.07 -1.14 8.78
C VAL A 8 18.56 -1.07 8.90
N VAL A 9 17.98 0.08 8.54
CA VAL A 9 16.54 0.32 8.60
C VAL A 9 15.99 0.43 7.19
N HIS A 10 14.96 -0.35 6.88
CA HIS A 10 14.24 -0.31 5.61
C HIS A 10 12.82 0.19 5.85
N ASN A 11 12.35 1.07 4.99
CA ASN A 11 10.98 1.58 5.03
C ASN A 11 10.12 0.86 4.00
N LEU A 12 8.98 0.34 4.45
CA LEU A 12 7.99 -0.30 3.59
C LEU A 12 6.69 0.49 3.67
N SER A 13 6.24 1.02 2.54
CA SER A 13 4.95 1.70 2.39
C SER A 13 3.99 0.81 1.59
N PRO A 14 3.09 0.07 2.26
CA PRO A 14 2.09 -0.77 1.59
C PRO A 14 0.99 0.05 0.90
N GLY A 15 0.85 1.34 1.22
CA GLY A 15 -0.26 2.16 0.77
C GLY A 15 -1.53 1.85 1.56
N MET A 16 -2.69 2.02 0.93
CA MET A 16 -3.97 1.65 1.52
C MET A 16 -4.19 0.14 1.39
N VAL A 17 -4.45 -0.52 2.52
CA VAL A 17 -4.68 -1.97 2.58
C VAL A 17 -6.02 -2.25 3.24
N THR A 18 -6.84 -3.12 2.65
CA THR A 18 -8.16 -3.49 3.19
C THR A 18 -8.00 -4.33 4.46
N THR A 19 -7.78 -3.65 5.58
CA THR A 19 -7.62 -4.21 6.92
C THR A 19 -8.83 -3.83 7.76
N ASP A 20 -9.09 -4.58 8.83
CA ASP A 20 -10.19 -4.27 9.75
C ASP A 20 -10.07 -2.85 10.31
N LEU A 21 -8.85 -2.38 10.57
CA LEU A 21 -8.57 -1.03 11.03
C LEU A 21 -8.92 0.05 9.99
N LEU A 22 -8.62 -0.19 8.71
CA LEU A 22 -8.98 0.75 7.65
C LEU A 22 -10.50 0.77 7.44
N MET A 23 -11.11 -0.41 7.44
CA MET A 23 -12.54 -0.59 7.17
C MET A 23 -13.41 -0.06 8.33
N SER A 24 -12.95 -0.16 9.58
CA SER A 24 -13.67 0.39 10.74
C SER A 24 -13.81 1.91 10.69
N GLY A 25 -12.91 2.60 10.00
CA GLY A 25 -12.93 4.06 9.82
C GLY A 25 -13.75 4.54 8.62
N ALA A 26 -14.33 3.64 7.82
CA ALA A 26 -14.90 3.96 6.52
C ALA A 26 -16.36 4.46 6.58
N THR A 27 -16.62 5.47 7.40
CA THR A 27 -17.97 5.98 7.66
C THR A 27 -18.41 7.09 6.71
N THR A 28 -17.48 7.81 6.09
CA THR A 28 -17.77 8.95 5.21
C THR A 28 -17.79 8.56 3.74
N LYS A 29 -18.57 9.27 2.92
CA LYS A 29 -18.66 9.05 1.46
C LYS A 29 -17.29 9.13 0.78
N GLN A 30 -16.46 10.08 1.21
CA GLN A 30 -15.10 10.29 0.71
C GLN A 30 -14.18 9.11 1.08
N ALA A 31 -14.27 8.61 2.33
CA ALA A 31 -13.49 7.44 2.75
C ALA A 31 -13.86 6.21 1.92
N LYS A 32 -15.16 5.93 1.75
CA LYS A 32 -15.66 4.82 0.92
C LYS A 32 -15.11 4.89 -0.52
N PHE A 33 -15.14 6.09 -1.12
CA PHE A 33 -14.57 6.33 -2.45
C PHE A 33 -13.08 5.96 -2.51
N PHE A 34 -12.25 6.54 -1.63
CA PHE A 34 -10.80 6.29 -1.68
C PHE A 34 -10.45 4.84 -1.34
N ILE A 35 -11.18 4.19 -0.42
CA ILE A 35 -10.98 2.77 -0.10
C ILE A 35 -11.25 1.89 -1.32
N ASN A 36 -12.37 2.09 -2.00
CA ASN A 36 -12.70 1.30 -3.18
C ASN A 36 -11.71 1.50 -4.34
N VAL A 37 -11.20 2.72 -4.51
CA VAL A 37 -10.28 3.06 -5.60
C VAL A 37 -8.86 2.56 -5.34
N LEU A 38 -8.33 2.89 -4.16
CA LEU A 38 -6.90 2.80 -3.86
C LEU A 38 -6.52 1.61 -2.99
N ALA A 39 -7.45 1.10 -2.17
CA ALA A 39 -7.11 -0.01 -1.29
C ALA A 39 -6.95 -1.30 -2.09
N GLU A 40 -5.92 -2.05 -1.75
CA GLU A 40 -5.71 -3.42 -2.23
C GLU A 40 -5.73 -4.38 -1.05
N PRO A 41 -6.04 -5.65 -1.28
CA PRO A 41 -6.02 -6.64 -0.22
C PRO A 41 -4.58 -6.98 0.18
N ALA A 42 -4.41 -7.42 1.43
CA ALA A 42 -3.10 -7.58 2.05
C ALA A 42 -2.23 -8.62 1.34
N ASP A 43 -2.83 -9.67 0.78
CA ASP A 43 -2.21 -10.69 -0.05
C ASP A 43 -1.56 -10.09 -1.31
N VAL A 44 -2.28 -9.25 -2.06
CA VAL A 44 -1.78 -8.59 -3.28
C VAL A 44 -0.61 -7.65 -2.95
N VAL A 45 -0.70 -6.93 -1.83
CA VAL A 45 0.38 -6.05 -1.38
C VAL A 45 1.60 -6.86 -0.94
N ALA A 46 1.38 -7.97 -0.22
CA ALA A 46 2.43 -8.86 0.24
C ALA A 46 3.15 -9.54 -0.93
N GLU A 47 2.42 -9.98 -1.96
CA GLU A 47 2.98 -10.56 -3.18
C GLU A 47 4.01 -9.62 -3.84
N CYS A 48 3.80 -8.31 -3.76
CA CYS A 48 4.73 -7.32 -4.29
C CYS A 48 5.88 -6.98 -3.35
N LEU A 49 5.61 -6.81 -2.05
CA LEU A 49 6.60 -6.31 -1.09
C LEU A 49 7.50 -7.40 -0.52
N VAL A 50 6.96 -8.59 -0.24
CA VAL A 50 7.69 -9.69 0.38
C VAL A 50 8.89 -10.16 -0.46
N PRO A 51 8.77 -10.36 -1.79
CA PRO A 51 9.92 -10.72 -2.61
C PRO A 51 10.99 -9.62 -2.65
N LYS A 52 10.59 -8.35 -2.68
CA LYS A 52 11.52 -7.21 -2.72
C LYS A 52 12.37 -7.11 -1.45
N ILE A 53 11.75 -7.25 -0.28
CA ILE A 53 12.50 -7.20 0.99
C ILE A 53 13.38 -8.45 1.18
N ARG A 54 12.90 -9.64 0.76
CA ARG A 54 13.70 -10.87 0.78
C ARG A 54 14.91 -10.76 -0.14
N SER A 55 14.76 -10.16 -1.32
CA SER A 55 15.86 -9.91 -2.26
C SER A 55 16.93 -8.99 -1.66
N ILE A 56 16.53 -7.92 -0.96
CA ILE A 56 17.46 -7.02 -0.26
C ILE A 56 18.23 -7.78 0.81
N ALA A 57 17.55 -8.56 1.65
CA ALA A 57 18.20 -9.38 2.67
C ALA A 57 19.19 -10.39 2.05
N ALA A 58 18.81 -11.06 0.97
CA ALA A 58 19.65 -12.02 0.26
C ALA A 58 20.89 -11.37 -0.39
N SER A 59 20.77 -10.13 -0.87
CA SER A 59 21.88 -9.39 -1.48
C SER A 59 22.96 -8.91 -0.49
N GLY A 60 22.71 -8.97 0.82
CA GLY A 60 23.62 -8.41 1.83
C GLY A 60 23.76 -6.89 1.79
N SER A 61 22.84 -6.18 1.11
CA SER A 61 22.89 -4.73 0.98
C SER A 61 22.69 -4.04 2.32
N THR A 62 23.67 -3.27 2.75
CA THR A 62 23.59 -2.44 3.96
C THR A 62 22.98 -1.05 3.73
N LYS A 63 22.50 -0.79 2.51
CA LYS A 63 21.89 0.49 2.16
C LYS A 63 20.44 0.55 2.66
N PRO A 64 20.03 1.64 3.32
CA PRO A 64 18.62 1.85 3.65
C PRO A 64 17.81 1.98 2.36
N THR A 65 16.64 1.35 2.33
CA THR A 65 15.76 1.34 1.15
C THR A 65 14.36 1.78 1.51
N TYR A 66 13.68 2.38 0.54
CA TYR A 66 12.26 2.74 0.65
C TYR A 66 11.45 2.02 -0.43
N LEU A 67 10.70 1.01 -0.02
CA LEU A 67 9.85 0.21 -0.89
C LEU A 67 8.41 0.70 -0.83
N ARG A 68 7.84 1.05 -1.98
CA ARG A 68 6.48 1.59 -2.07
C ARG A 68 5.64 0.70 -2.99
N PHE A 69 4.50 0.24 -2.51
CA PHE A 69 3.52 -0.46 -3.34
C PHE A 69 2.62 0.52 -4.09
N LEU A 70 2.04 1.49 -3.36
CA LEU A 70 1.21 2.54 -3.92
C LEU A 70 2.08 3.76 -4.25
N THR A 71 2.52 3.83 -5.50
CA THR A 71 3.25 5.00 -6.02
C THR A 71 2.28 6.10 -6.46
N GLY A 72 2.76 7.34 -6.58
CA GLY A 72 1.93 8.44 -7.08
C GLY A 72 1.31 8.12 -8.43
N VAL A 73 2.10 7.59 -9.37
CA VAL A 73 1.62 7.16 -10.71
C VAL A 73 0.50 6.12 -10.60
N LYS A 74 0.65 5.12 -9.72
CA LYS A 74 -0.38 4.10 -9.50
C LYS A 74 -1.64 4.70 -8.88
N ALA A 75 -1.51 5.61 -7.93
CA ALA A 75 -2.66 6.28 -7.32
C ALA A 75 -3.42 7.16 -8.33
N TYR A 76 -2.71 8.00 -9.09
CA TYR A 76 -3.34 8.88 -10.09
C TYR A 76 -4.02 8.09 -11.20
N SER A 77 -3.39 7.03 -11.71
CA SER A 77 -4.01 6.17 -12.73
C SER A 77 -5.27 5.47 -12.22
N GLN A 78 -5.27 4.99 -10.97
CA GLN A 78 -6.46 4.38 -10.36
C GLN A 78 -7.58 5.40 -10.17
N ILE A 79 -7.30 6.59 -9.66
CA ILE A 79 -8.28 7.67 -9.50
C ILE A 79 -8.84 8.10 -10.86
N PHE A 80 -7.98 8.29 -11.86
CA PHE A 80 -8.40 8.63 -13.21
C PHE A 80 -9.31 7.54 -13.80
N SER A 81 -8.93 6.26 -13.66
CA SER A 81 -9.75 5.14 -14.14
C SER A 81 -11.12 5.09 -13.47
N ARG A 82 -11.21 5.46 -12.19
CA ARG A 82 -12.47 5.58 -11.46
C ARG A 82 -13.35 6.69 -12.03
N ILE A 83 -12.78 7.86 -12.31
CA ILE A 83 -13.53 9.03 -12.81
C ILE A 83 -13.96 8.83 -14.26
N ALA A 84 -13.07 8.33 -15.13
CA ALA A 84 -13.33 8.21 -16.56
C ALA A 84 -14.20 6.98 -16.90
N PHE A 85 -14.00 5.85 -16.22
CA PHE A 85 -14.62 4.57 -16.59
C PHE A 85 -15.49 3.94 -15.48
N GLY A 86 -15.61 4.60 -14.32
CA GLY A 86 -16.35 4.05 -13.18
C GLY A 86 -15.68 2.82 -12.54
N ALA A 87 -14.44 2.48 -12.93
CA ALA A 87 -13.75 1.28 -12.48
C ALA A 87 -13.65 1.19 -10.96
N ARG A 88 -13.79 -0.01 -10.39
CA ARG A 88 -13.70 -0.26 -8.93
C ARG A 88 -14.77 0.41 -8.07
N ARG A 89 -15.90 0.85 -8.65
CA ARG A 89 -17.07 1.27 -7.87
C ARG A 89 -17.54 0.15 -6.95
N ASN A 90 -17.85 0.47 -5.69
CA ASN A 90 -18.47 -0.47 -4.75
C ASN A 90 -17.69 -1.78 -4.53
N ARG A 91 -16.36 -1.75 -4.73
CA ARG A 91 -15.53 -2.97 -4.71
C ARG A 91 -15.48 -3.64 -3.33
N TYR A 92 -15.38 -2.85 -2.27
CA TYR A 92 -15.28 -3.34 -0.89
C TYR A 92 -16.37 -2.76 0.01
N ILE A 93 -16.77 -1.52 -0.24
CA ILE A 93 -17.81 -0.82 0.53
C ILE A 93 -18.82 -0.24 -0.44
N LEU A 94 -20.11 -0.37 -0.13
CA LEU A 94 -21.17 0.27 -0.89
C LEU A 94 -21.10 1.80 -0.73
N GLU A 95 -20.94 2.50 -1.86
CA GLU A 95 -20.95 3.96 -1.95
C GLU A 95 -22.40 4.47 -2.13
N ASP A 96 -22.74 5.53 -1.41
CA ASP A 96 -24.02 6.26 -1.49
C ASP A 96 -24.07 7.23 -2.68
#